data_AF-A0A917WQC5-F1
#
_entry.id   AF-A0A917WQC5-F1
#
_cell.length_a   1.000
_cell.length_b   1.000
_cell.length_c   1.000
_cell.angle_alpha   90.00
_cell.angle_beta   90.00
_cell.angle_gamma   90.00
#
_symmetry.space_group_name_H-M   'P 1'
#
loop_
_entity.id
_entity.type
_entity.pdbx_description
1 polymer ?
#
loop_
_entity_poly.entity_id
_entity_poly.type
_entity_poly.pdbx_seq_one_letter_code
_entity_poly.pdbx_strand_id
1 'polypeptide(L)'
;MVPITHADEQLFSTVLAAARLGRATSVVERLSADYEREWEDPLAGFPYALALVAQMQVDWTRSAPDEGRALATYSEVIESLGDLLYGVPEHWLGRYLRIRIRTMMMPPEHADHPRFVADERARAAEDARELIERQAATAWQPWFACSYLLAARLDWESDDRDPDRVAELITTAAAHSASAVPFRSLGSILREPFLWYGDQPDVPEGGMVDRLAATLFPGQVRPRPVAGQGRR
;
A
#
# COMPACT_ATOMS: atom_id res chain seq x y z
N MET A 1 15.38 -9.64 3.42
CA MET A 1 14.18 -8.82 3.64
C MET A 1 14.26 -8.01 4.93
N VAL A 2 14.05 -6.69 4.83
CA VAL A 2 13.89 -5.80 5.99
C VAL A 2 12.42 -5.83 6.43
N PRO A 3 12.11 -6.28 7.66
CA PRO A 3 10.72 -6.42 8.13
C PRO A 3 10.13 -5.07 8.56
N ILE A 4 8.80 -5.03 8.74
CA ILE A 4 8.12 -3.92 9.41
C ILE A 4 8.54 -3.89 10.88
N THR A 5 8.81 -2.70 11.41
CA THR A 5 9.22 -2.48 12.80
C THR A 5 8.16 -1.75 13.62
N HIS A 6 8.28 -1.79 14.94
CA HIS A 6 7.46 -0.95 15.83
C HIS A 6 7.72 0.55 15.66
N ALA A 7 8.91 0.95 15.20
CA ALA A 7 9.21 2.35 14.91
C ALA A 7 8.38 2.85 13.71
N ASP A 8 8.23 2.02 12.67
CA ASP A 8 7.40 2.33 11.51
C ASP A 8 5.95 2.56 11.92
N GLU A 9 5.41 1.67 12.77
CA GLU A 9 4.06 1.77 13.32
C GLU A 9 3.87 3.05 14.15
N GLN A 10 4.83 3.37 15.02
CA GLN A 10 4.78 4.57 15.86
C GLN A 10 4.86 5.85 15.03
N LEU A 11 5.77 5.90 14.05
CA LEU A 11 5.89 7.02 13.13
C LEU A 11 4.59 7.22 12.35
N PHE A 12 4.11 6.17 11.69
CA PHE A 12 2.88 6.23 10.90
C PHE A 12 1.69 6.66 11.76
N SER A 13 1.52 6.09 12.94
CA SER A 13 0.45 6.46 13.88
C SER A 13 0.54 7.93 14.33
N THR A 14 1.75 8.42 14.57
CA THR A 14 1.99 9.80 15.00
C THR A 14 1.64 10.79 13.90
N VAL A 15 2.12 10.54 12.67
CA VAL A 15 1.84 11.40 11.52
C VAL A 15 0.36 11.35 11.16
N LEU A 16 -0.28 10.18 11.19
CA LEU A 16 -1.71 10.03 10.94
C LEU A 16 -2.54 10.86 11.94
N ALA A 17 -2.17 10.84 13.23
CA ALA A 17 -2.82 11.66 14.24
C ALA A 17 -2.57 13.16 14.02
N ALA A 18 -1.34 13.55 13.69
CA ALA A 18 -0.99 14.94 13.39
C ALA A 18 -1.73 15.46 12.16
N ALA A 19 -1.82 14.67 11.08
CA ALA A 19 -2.54 15.01 9.85
C ALA A 19 -4.03 15.20 10.14
N ARG A 20 -4.63 14.34 10.97
CA ARG A 20 -6.02 14.50 11.41
C ARG A 20 -6.25 15.80 12.19
N LEU A 21 -5.24 16.33 12.85
CA LEU A 21 -5.30 17.61 13.57
C LEU A 21 -4.86 18.81 12.72
N GLY A 22 -4.51 18.61 11.44
CA GLY A 22 -3.99 19.67 10.57
C GLY A 22 -2.58 20.14 10.94
N ARG A 23 -1.77 19.24 11.56
CA ARG A 23 -0.44 19.54 12.11
C ARG A 23 0.68 18.66 11.55
N ALA A 24 0.42 17.87 10.51
CA ALA A 24 1.43 16.98 9.94
C ALA A 24 2.58 17.72 9.24
N THR A 25 2.33 18.91 8.69
CA THR A 25 3.30 19.67 7.89
C THR A 25 4.66 19.81 8.57
N SER A 26 4.70 20.21 9.85
CA SER A 26 5.97 20.41 10.56
C SER A 26 6.74 19.11 10.85
N VAL A 27 6.04 17.97 10.89
CA VAL A 27 6.67 16.65 11.02
C VAL A 27 7.27 16.24 9.67
N VAL A 28 6.52 16.43 8.58
CA VAL A 28 6.96 16.11 7.22
C VAL A 28 8.14 16.99 6.80
N GLU A 29 8.10 18.31 7.04
CA GLU A 29 9.20 19.23 6.73
C GLU A 29 10.49 18.86 7.46
N ARG A 30 10.39 18.40 8.72
CA ARG A 30 11.57 17.94 9.46
C ARG A 30 12.17 16.69 8.84
N LEU A 31 11.32 15.71 8.52
CA LEU A 31 11.76 14.46 7.90
C LEU A 31 12.34 14.69 6.49
N SER A 32 11.79 15.65 5.75
CA SER A 32 12.35 16.10 4.46
C SER A 32 13.77 16.67 4.64
N ALA A 33 13.95 17.60 5.58
CA ALA A 33 15.26 18.19 5.85
C ALA A 33 16.29 17.19 6.41
N ASP A 34 15.84 16.13 7.07
CA ASP A 34 16.70 15.03 7.50
C ASP A 34 17.07 14.13 6.32
N TYR A 35 16.11 13.82 5.44
CA TYR A 35 16.36 13.07 4.20
C TYR A 35 17.38 13.78 3.29
N GLU A 36 17.24 15.10 3.09
CA GLU A 36 18.19 15.88 2.29
C GLU A 36 19.61 15.89 2.89
N ARG A 37 19.71 15.90 4.23
CA ARG A 37 20.99 15.91 4.93
C ARG A 37 21.69 14.56 4.88
N GLU A 38 20.91 13.49 4.88
CA GLU A 38 21.37 12.10 4.93
C GLU A 38 21.17 11.39 3.59
N TRP A 39 21.24 12.11 2.46
CA TRP A 39 20.95 11.58 1.12
C TRP A 39 21.82 10.36 0.72
N GLU A 40 22.98 10.17 1.35
CA GLU A 40 23.85 9.01 1.15
C GLU A 40 23.37 7.76 1.92
N ASP A 41 22.53 7.90 2.95
CA ASP A 41 21.89 6.80 3.66
C ASP A 41 20.57 6.43 2.97
N PRO A 42 20.49 5.26 2.29
CA PRO A 42 19.29 4.87 1.59
C PRO A 42 18.09 4.61 2.51
N LEU A 43 18.29 4.46 3.84
CA LEU A 43 17.20 4.32 4.80
C LEU A 43 16.59 5.65 5.24
N ALA A 44 17.29 6.78 5.08
CA ALA A 44 16.82 8.09 5.52
C ALA A 44 15.56 8.56 4.78
N GLY A 45 15.38 8.14 3.52
CA GLY A 45 14.19 8.45 2.73
C GLY A 45 12.91 7.72 3.18
N PHE A 46 13.04 6.59 3.88
CA PHE A 46 11.87 5.79 4.25
C PHE A 46 10.95 6.47 5.28
N PRO A 47 11.44 7.03 6.40
CA PRO A 47 10.61 7.80 7.33
C PRO A 47 9.85 8.95 6.65
N TYR A 48 10.52 9.65 5.73
CA TYR A 48 9.92 10.74 4.96
C TYR A 48 8.76 10.24 4.10
N ALA A 49 9.02 9.21 3.27
CA ALA A 49 8.00 8.59 2.43
C ALA A 49 6.81 8.06 3.25
N LEU A 50 7.08 7.40 4.39
CA LEU A 50 6.03 6.87 5.27
C LEU A 50 5.15 7.98 5.86
N ALA A 51 5.74 9.12 6.20
CA ALA A 51 5.01 10.28 6.69
C ALA A 51 4.11 10.91 5.61
N LEU A 52 4.62 11.04 4.38
CA LEU A 52 3.82 11.50 3.24
C LEU A 52 2.65 10.56 2.97
N VAL A 53 2.85 9.24 2.97
CA VAL A 53 1.76 8.25 2.81
C VAL A 53 0.70 8.40 3.92
N ALA A 54 1.12 8.59 5.18
CA ALA A 54 0.19 8.80 6.28
C ALA A 54 -0.64 10.09 6.11
N GLN A 55 -0.02 11.15 5.59
CA GLN A 55 -0.71 12.40 5.29
C GLN A 55 -1.68 12.24 4.11
N MET A 56 -1.23 11.63 3.01
CA MET A 56 -2.07 11.31 1.85
C MET A 56 -3.32 10.54 2.26
N GLN A 57 -3.18 9.56 3.17
CA GLN A 57 -4.30 8.78 3.69
C GLN A 57 -5.40 9.65 4.31
N VAL A 58 -5.04 10.72 5.00
CA VAL A 58 -6.01 11.64 5.61
C VAL A 58 -6.59 12.58 4.56
N ASP A 59 -5.73 13.15 3.71
CA ASP A 59 -6.14 14.13 2.72
C ASP A 59 -7.14 13.54 1.71
N TRP A 60 -6.91 12.30 1.23
CA TRP A 60 -7.84 11.57 0.35
C TRP A 60 -9.22 11.31 0.97
N THR A 61 -9.32 11.26 2.30
CA THR A 61 -10.60 11.01 2.99
C THR A 61 -11.40 12.27 3.31
N ARG A 62 -10.77 13.45 3.30
CA ARG A 62 -11.36 14.69 3.84
C ARG A 62 -11.89 15.64 2.78
N SER A 63 -11.34 15.65 1.58
CA SER A 63 -11.75 16.54 0.48
C SER A 63 -11.23 15.99 -0.84
N ALA A 64 -11.79 16.45 -1.97
CA ALA A 64 -11.06 16.33 -3.24
C ALA A 64 -9.73 17.07 -3.03
N PRO A 65 -8.58 16.37 -3.07
CA PRO A 65 -7.33 17.02 -2.77
C PRO A 65 -7.10 18.14 -3.78
N ASP A 66 -6.46 19.22 -3.34
CA ASP A 66 -5.88 20.19 -4.28
C ASP A 66 -5.03 19.40 -5.27
N GLU A 67 -5.41 19.43 -6.55
CA GLU A 67 -4.92 18.49 -7.56
C GLU A 67 -3.40 18.61 -7.73
N GLY A 68 -2.88 19.85 -7.72
CA GLY A 68 -1.45 20.11 -7.79
C GLY A 68 -0.69 19.61 -6.55
N ARG A 69 -1.29 19.73 -5.36
CA ARG A 69 -0.70 19.20 -4.13
C ARG A 69 -0.70 17.67 -4.10
N ALA A 70 -1.77 17.04 -4.58
CA ALA A 70 -1.87 15.58 -4.68
C ALA A 70 -0.79 15.01 -5.60
N LEU A 71 -0.58 15.66 -6.74
CA LEU A 71 0.45 15.30 -7.70
C LEU A 71 1.86 15.43 -7.11
N ALA A 72 2.19 16.58 -6.51
CA ALA A 72 3.49 16.78 -5.88
C ALA A 72 3.77 15.72 -4.80
N THR A 73 2.78 15.45 -3.94
CA THR A 73 2.91 14.45 -2.87
C THR A 73 3.08 13.03 -3.43
N TYR A 74 2.34 12.69 -4.50
CA TYR A 74 2.49 11.40 -5.18
C TYR A 74 3.91 11.21 -5.72
N SER A 75 4.42 12.20 -6.46
CA SER A 75 5.76 12.14 -7.05
C SER A 75 6.83 12.01 -5.99
N GLU A 76 6.78 12.82 -4.92
CA GLU A 76 7.75 12.74 -3.83
C GLU A 76 7.75 11.38 -3.13
N VAL A 77 6.58 10.76 -2.94
CA VAL A 77 6.50 9.40 -2.38
C VAL A 77 7.13 8.38 -3.32
N ILE A 78 6.83 8.43 -4.62
CA ILE A 78 7.37 7.47 -5.60
C ILE A 78 8.90 7.62 -5.73
N GLU A 79 9.41 8.85 -5.74
CA GLU A 79 10.84 9.15 -5.79
C GLU A 79 11.54 8.67 -4.52
N SER A 80 11.06 9.06 -3.33
CA SER A 80 11.65 8.66 -2.06
C SER A 80 11.65 7.13 -1.84
N LEU A 81 10.58 6.44 -2.25
CA LEU A 81 10.54 4.97 -2.24
C LEU A 81 11.42 4.36 -3.34
N GLY A 82 11.62 5.06 -4.45
CA GLY A 82 12.56 4.72 -5.50
C GLY A 82 14.00 4.70 -4.99
N ASP A 83 14.42 5.78 -4.36
CA ASP A 83 15.76 5.94 -3.77
C ASP A 83 16.03 4.89 -2.69
N LEU A 84 15.04 4.67 -1.81
CA LEU A 84 15.08 3.59 -0.81
C LEU A 84 15.31 2.22 -1.46
N LEU A 85 14.54 1.89 -2.50
CA LEU A 85 14.59 0.55 -3.11
C LEU A 85 15.79 0.37 -4.04
N TYR A 86 16.41 1.48 -4.48
CA TYR A 86 17.70 1.45 -5.16
C TYR A 86 18.82 1.01 -4.20
N GLY A 87 18.86 1.58 -2.98
CA GLY A 87 19.88 1.22 -1.98
C GLY A 87 19.54 0.00 -1.13
N VAL A 88 18.25 -0.26 -0.87
CA VAL A 88 17.75 -1.35 -0.01
C VAL A 88 16.59 -2.08 -0.73
N PRO A 89 16.89 -2.86 -1.80
CA PRO A 89 15.85 -3.53 -2.59
C PRO A 89 15.04 -4.58 -1.81
N GLU A 90 15.56 -5.02 -0.67
CA GLU A 90 14.96 -5.96 0.28
C GLU A 90 13.95 -5.32 1.24
N HIS A 91 13.68 -4.01 1.12
CA HIS A 91 12.80 -3.29 2.03
C HIS A 91 11.32 -3.61 1.78
N TRP A 92 10.73 -4.47 2.62
CA TRP A 92 9.37 -4.99 2.39
C TRP A 92 8.32 -3.89 2.35
N LEU A 93 8.28 -3.05 3.39
CA LEU A 93 7.22 -2.04 3.53
C LEU A 93 7.33 -0.97 2.44
N GLY A 94 8.53 -0.46 2.16
CA GLY A 94 8.78 0.46 1.04
C GLY A 94 8.28 -0.07 -0.31
N ARG A 95 8.56 -1.34 -0.64
CA ARG A 95 8.05 -1.95 -1.88
C ARG A 95 6.55 -2.12 -1.87
N TYR A 96 5.98 -2.63 -0.78
CA TYR A 96 4.53 -2.74 -0.63
C TYR A 96 3.82 -1.38 -0.81
N LEU A 97 4.35 -0.33 -0.18
CA LEU A 97 3.82 1.03 -0.30
C LEU A 97 3.91 1.53 -1.73
N ARG A 98 5.03 1.31 -2.44
CA ARG A 98 5.17 1.74 -3.83
C ARG A 98 4.12 1.08 -4.73
N ILE A 99 3.89 -0.23 -4.59
CA ILE A 99 2.83 -0.95 -5.32
C ILE A 99 1.47 -0.33 -4.97
N ARG A 100 1.17 -0.16 -3.68
CA ARG A 100 -0.11 0.41 -3.22
C ARG A 100 -0.37 1.81 -3.76
N ILE A 101 0.62 2.70 -3.73
CA ILE A 101 0.46 4.08 -4.20
C ILE A 101 0.17 4.12 -5.71
N ARG A 102 0.92 3.35 -6.49
CA ARG A 102 0.73 3.22 -7.95
C ARG A 102 -0.62 2.64 -8.36
N THR A 103 -1.26 1.86 -7.49
CA THR A 103 -2.48 1.11 -7.82
C THR A 103 -3.74 1.68 -7.19
N MET A 104 -3.64 2.30 -6.01
CA MET A 104 -4.79 2.66 -5.19
C MET A 104 -4.86 4.16 -4.86
N MET A 105 -3.78 4.91 -5.04
CA MET A 105 -3.71 6.32 -4.65
C MET A 105 -3.21 7.21 -5.79
N MET A 106 -3.52 6.86 -7.03
CA MET A 106 -3.19 7.69 -8.18
C MET A 106 -4.01 8.99 -8.16
N PRO A 107 -3.38 10.16 -8.37
CA PRO A 107 -4.11 11.42 -8.50
C PRO A 107 -5.15 11.37 -9.64
N PRO A 108 -6.31 12.03 -9.51
CA PRO A 108 -7.36 12.04 -10.54
C PRO A 108 -6.86 12.44 -11.93
N GLU A 109 -5.97 13.44 -12.03
CA GLU A 109 -5.38 13.89 -13.30
C GLU A 109 -4.65 12.77 -14.06
N HIS A 110 -3.95 11.91 -13.31
CA HIS A 110 -3.26 10.77 -13.87
C HIS A 110 -4.21 9.60 -14.17
N ALA A 111 -5.26 9.44 -13.38
CA ALA A 111 -6.29 8.44 -13.62
C ALA A 111 -7.02 8.65 -14.96
N ASP A 112 -7.11 9.90 -15.44
CA ASP A 112 -7.67 10.27 -16.74
C ASP A 112 -6.72 10.04 -17.93
N HIS A 113 -5.50 9.54 -17.68
CA HIS A 113 -4.50 9.22 -18.70
C HIS A 113 -4.26 7.71 -18.81
N PRO A 114 -4.98 7.00 -19.70
CA PRO A 114 -4.93 5.53 -19.75
C PRO A 114 -3.53 4.92 -19.91
N ARG A 115 -2.65 5.58 -20.68
CA ARG A 115 -1.26 5.13 -20.85
C ARG A 115 -0.46 5.25 -19.55
N PHE A 116 -0.60 6.36 -18.83
CA PHE A 116 0.08 6.56 -17.56
C PHE A 116 -0.40 5.53 -16.53
N VAL A 117 -1.72 5.29 -16.45
CA VAL A 117 -2.30 4.27 -15.57
C VAL A 117 -1.75 2.89 -15.90
N ALA A 118 -1.68 2.53 -17.19
CA ALA A 118 -1.13 1.26 -17.63
C ALA A 118 0.35 1.12 -17.26
N ASP A 119 1.16 2.16 -17.46
CA ASP A 119 2.59 2.17 -17.14
C ASP A 119 2.83 2.00 -15.62
N GLU A 120 2.10 2.75 -14.79
CA GLU A 120 2.24 2.63 -13.33
C GLU A 120 1.75 1.26 -12.82
N ARG A 121 0.69 0.70 -13.40
CA ARG A 121 0.23 -0.67 -13.08
C ARG A 121 1.25 -1.72 -13.51
N ALA A 122 1.85 -1.59 -14.68
CA ALA A 122 2.90 -2.51 -15.15
C ALA A 122 4.10 -2.51 -14.20
N ARG A 123 4.57 -1.32 -13.79
CA ARG A 123 5.65 -1.20 -12.81
C ARG A 123 5.26 -1.74 -11.42
N ALA A 124 4.01 -1.54 -11.00
CA ALA A 124 3.49 -2.12 -9.76
C ALA A 124 3.43 -3.65 -9.82
N ALA A 125 3.11 -4.24 -10.97
CA ALA A 125 3.13 -5.68 -11.18
C ALA A 125 4.55 -6.26 -11.15
N GLU A 126 5.54 -5.55 -11.69
CA GLU A 126 6.96 -5.90 -11.54
C GLU A 126 7.39 -5.90 -10.07
N ASP A 127 7.05 -4.84 -9.34
CA ASP A 127 7.32 -4.74 -7.91
C ASP A 127 6.64 -5.84 -7.10
N ALA A 128 5.38 -6.17 -7.44
CA ALA A 128 4.63 -7.22 -6.77
C ALA A 128 5.26 -8.60 -6.98
N ARG A 129 5.71 -8.89 -8.20
CA ARG A 129 6.43 -10.14 -8.52
C ARG A 129 7.71 -10.25 -7.71
N GLU A 130 8.53 -9.20 -7.74
CA GLU A 130 9.79 -9.17 -7.00
C GLU A 130 9.58 -9.29 -5.48
N LEU A 131 8.53 -8.63 -4.96
CA LEU A 131 8.16 -8.73 -3.55
C LEU A 131 7.76 -10.17 -3.16
N ILE A 132 6.95 -10.83 -3.99
CA ILE A 132 6.53 -12.22 -3.75
C ILE A 132 7.71 -13.19 -3.84
N GLU A 133 8.58 -13.04 -4.83
CA GLU A 133 9.80 -13.85 -4.97
C GLU A 133 10.69 -13.74 -3.72
N ARG A 134 10.92 -12.51 -3.23
CA ARG A 134 11.68 -12.27 -2.00
C ARG A 134 10.98 -12.86 -0.78
N GLN A 135 9.64 -12.78 -0.70
CA GLN A 135 8.88 -13.37 0.41
C GLN A 135 9.01 -14.89 0.45
N ALA A 136 8.97 -15.56 -0.70
CA ALA A 136 9.11 -17.00 -0.81
C ALA A 136 10.47 -17.51 -0.29
N ALA A 137 11.51 -16.66 -0.33
CA ALA A 137 12.83 -16.96 0.21
C ALA A 137 12.96 -16.72 1.73
N THR A 138 11.89 -16.33 2.42
CA THR A 138 11.90 -15.96 3.85
C THR A 138 10.84 -16.67 4.66
N ALA A 139 11.02 -16.71 5.99
CA ALA A 139 10.00 -17.25 6.88
C ALA A 139 8.73 -16.37 6.81
N TRP A 140 7.60 -17.03 6.61
CA TRP A 140 6.31 -16.36 6.43
C TRP A 140 5.97 -15.39 7.57
N GLN A 141 5.50 -14.20 7.22
CA GLN A 141 4.98 -13.20 8.15
C GLN A 141 3.49 -12.93 7.87
N PRO A 142 2.66 -12.62 8.88
CA PRO A 142 1.21 -12.42 8.69
C PRO A 142 0.84 -11.38 7.63
N TRP A 143 1.61 -10.29 7.54
CA TRP A 143 1.34 -9.22 6.58
C TRP A 143 1.74 -9.56 5.14
N PHE A 144 2.44 -10.67 4.89
CA PHE A 144 2.77 -11.14 3.53
C PHE A 144 1.53 -11.43 2.71
N ALA A 145 0.43 -11.86 3.33
CA ALA A 145 -0.84 -12.04 2.65
C ALA A 145 -1.30 -10.77 1.89
N CYS A 146 -0.96 -9.57 2.40
CA CYS A 146 -1.39 -8.30 1.81
C CYS A 146 -0.75 -8.07 0.42
N SER A 147 0.52 -8.46 0.23
CA SER A 147 1.18 -8.31 -1.08
C SER A 147 0.67 -9.31 -2.11
N TYR A 148 0.37 -10.55 -1.70
CA TYR A 148 -0.27 -11.54 -2.56
C TYR A 148 -1.64 -11.05 -3.05
N LEU A 149 -2.45 -10.44 -2.17
CA LEU A 149 -3.72 -9.85 -2.58
C LEU A 149 -3.56 -8.62 -3.48
N LEU A 150 -2.53 -7.80 -3.25
CA LEU A 150 -2.23 -6.68 -4.15
C LEU A 150 -1.81 -7.17 -5.55
N ALA A 151 -1.00 -8.23 -5.61
CA ALA A 151 -0.60 -8.86 -6.87
C ALA A 151 -1.80 -9.50 -7.59
N ALA A 152 -2.65 -10.22 -6.87
CA ALA A 152 -3.85 -10.84 -7.43
C ALA A 152 -4.82 -9.79 -7.99
N ARG A 153 -4.96 -8.64 -7.30
CA ARG A 153 -5.74 -7.52 -7.81
C ARG A 153 -5.13 -6.95 -9.10
N LEU A 154 -3.82 -6.76 -9.14
CA LEU A 154 -3.10 -6.27 -10.33
C LEU A 154 -3.32 -7.20 -11.53
N ASP A 155 -3.20 -8.51 -11.32
CA ASP A 155 -3.41 -9.51 -12.37
C ASP A 155 -4.88 -9.50 -12.84
N TRP A 156 -5.85 -9.36 -11.92
CA TRP A 156 -7.28 -9.27 -12.25
C TRP A 156 -7.66 -8.02 -13.04
N GLU A 157 -7.07 -6.87 -12.68
CA GLU A 157 -7.32 -5.58 -13.34
C GLU A 157 -6.55 -5.41 -14.67
N SER A 158 -5.71 -6.38 -15.05
CA SER A 158 -4.92 -6.34 -16.29
C SER A 158 -5.74 -6.76 -17.53
N ASP A 159 -5.31 -6.29 -18.72
CA ASP A 159 -5.93 -6.68 -19.99
C ASP A 159 -5.75 -8.17 -20.29
N ASP A 160 -4.58 -8.72 -19.91
CA ASP A 160 -4.21 -10.14 -20.05
C ASP A 160 -4.54 -10.96 -18.79
N ARG A 161 -5.69 -10.67 -18.16
CA ARG A 161 -6.08 -11.28 -16.88
C ARG A 161 -5.94 -12.80 -16.90
N ASP A 162 -5.33 -13.35 -15.86
CA ASP A 162 -5.16 -14.79 -15.65
C ASP A 162 -5.89 -15.23 -14.37
N PRO A 163 -7.13 -15.75 -14.48
CA PRO A 163 -7.93 -16.16 -13.32
C PRO A 163 -7.29 -17.28 -12.49
N ASP A 164 -6.53 -18.17 -13.12
CA ASP A 164 -5.89 -19.30 -12.42
C ASP A 164 -4.76 -18.78 -11.53
N ARG A 165 -3.95 -17.86 -12.05
CA ARG A 165 -2.92 -17.17 -11.27
C ARG A 165 -3.51 -16.33 -10.14
N VAL A 166 -4.62 -15.63 -10.38
CA VAL A 166 -5.33 -14.88 -9.33
C VAL A 166 -5.77 -15.82 -8.19
N ALA A 167 -6.34 -16.98 -8.53
CA ALA A 167 -6.73 -17.99 -7.56
C ALA A 167 -5.52 -18.56 -6.79
N GLU A 168 -4.41 -18.85 -7.48
CA GLU A 168 -3.16 -19.31 -6.85
C GLU A 168 -2.63 -18.32 -5.81
N LEU A 169 -2.60 -17.03 -6.14
CA LEU A 169 -2.13 -15.98 -5.24
C LEU A 169 -3.01 -15.87 -3.98
N ILE A 170 -4.34 -15.90 -4.15
CA ILE A 170 -5.30 -15.82 -3.03
C ILE A 170 -5.20 -17.06 -2.14
N THR A 171 -5.16 -18.26 -2.73
CA THR A 171 -5.07 -19.52 -2.00
C THR A 171 -3.73 -19.64 -1.26
N THR A 172 -2.62 -19.20 -1.86
CA THR A 172 -1.31 -19.14 -1.21
C THR A 172 -1.33 -18.21 0.00
N ALA A 173 -1.93 -17.01 -0.13
CA ALA A 173 -2.10 -16.10 0.99
C ALA A 173 -2.93 -16.71 2.13
N ALA A 174 -4.02 -17.40 1.79
CA ALA A 174 -4.90 -18.03 2.76
C ALA A 174 -4.24 -19.22 3.48
N ALA A 175 -3.43 -20.02 2.79
CA ALA A 175 -2.83 -21.24 3.33
C ALA A 175 -1.82 -21.00 4.47
N HIS A 176 -1.19 -19.82 4.50
CA HIS A 176 -0.09 -19.54 5.44
C HIS A 176 -0.47 -18.58 6.58
N SER A 177 -1.70 -18.05 6.57
CA SER A 177 -2.11 -16.97 7.48
C SER A 177 -2.72 -17.50 8.78
N ALA A 178 -1.88 -17.68 9.80
CA ALA A 178 -2.31 -18.25 11.08
C ALA A 178 -2.47 -17.25 12.24
N SER A 179 -2.04 -15.98 12.09
CA SER A 179 -2.07 -15.01 13.18
C SER A 179 -2.39 -13.59 12.72
N ALA A 180 -2.88 -12.76 13.64
CA ALA A 180 -3.16 -11.36 13.38
C ALA A 180 -1.89 -10.57 13.04
N VAL A 181 -2.05 -9.50 12.24
CA VAL A 181 -1.00 -8.50 12.01
C VAL A 181 -0.83 -7.68 13.29
N PRO A 182 0.39 -7.57 13.85
CA PRO A 182 0.61 -6.94 15.16
C PRO A 182 0.60 -5.40 15.12
N PHE A 183 0.34 -4.81 13.95
CA PHE A 183 0.37 -3.37 13.71
C PHE A 183 -1.05 -2.83 13.53
N ARG A 184 -1.45 -1.85 14.34
CA ARG A 184 -2.81 -1.32 14.33
C ARG A 184 -2.99 -0.24 13.28
N SER A 185 -2.10 0.74 13.28
CA SER A 185 -2.13 1.91 12.40
C SER A 185 -1.66 1.56 11.00
N LEU A 186 -0.51 0.89 10.84
CA LEU A 186 -0.11 0.32 9.55
C LEU A 186 -1.11 -0.75 9.09
N GLY A 187 -1.76 -1.44 10.02
CA GLY A 187 -2.86 -2.35 9.70
C GLY A 187 -3.95 -1.71 8.85
N SER A 188 -4.21 -0.39 8.98
CA SER A 188 -5.25 0.27 8.18
C SER A 188 -4.89 0.34 6.69
N ILE A 189 -3.61 0.51 6.34
CA ILE A 189 -3.15 0.53 4.94
C ILE A 189 -2.90 -0.89 4.39
N LEU A 190 -2.48 -1.81 5.26
CA LEU A 190 -2.28 -3.22 4.91
C LEU A 190 -3.61 -3.93 4.60
N ARG A 191 -4.69 -3.46 5.22
CA ARG A 191 -6.03 -4.01 5.05
C ARG A 191 -6.73 -3.55 3.77
N GLU A 192 -6.32 -2.46 3.14
CA GLU A 192 -7.07 -1.89 2.02
C GLU A 192 -7.28 -2.83 0.82
N PRO A 193 -6.34 -3.69 0.41
CA PRO A 193 -6.58 -4.65 -0.66
C PRO A 193 -7.83 -5.49 -0.38
N PHE A 194 -8.02 -5.94 0.86
CA PHE A 194 -9.17 -6.75 1.28
C PHE A 194 -10.51 -6.04 1.09
N LEU A 195 -10.53 -4.70 1.23
CA LEU A 195 -11.76 -3.93 1.09
C LEU A 195 -12.27 -3.94 -0.35
N TRP A 196 -11.34 -3.93 -1.32
CA TRP A 196 -11.66 -3.98 -2.75
C TRP A 196 -12.32 -5.30 -3.14
N TYR A 197 -11.80 -6.45 -2.65
CA TYR A 197 -12.34 -7.78 -3.01
C TYR A 197 -13.80 -7.97 -2.64
N GLY A 198 -14.25 -7.41 -1.53
CA GLY A 198 -15.63 -7.60 -1.11
C GLY A 198 -16.65 -6.83 -1.95
N ASP A 199 -16.21 -6.02 -2.93
CA ASP A 199 -17.05 -5.39 -3.96
C ASP A 199 -16.85 -6.04 -5.35
N GLN A 200 -16.14 -7.16 -5.41
CA GLN A 200 -15.74 -7.86 -6.64
C GLN A 200 -16.22 -9.33 -6.61
N PRO A 201 -17.53 -9.59 -6.83
CA PRO A 201 -18.10 -10.92 -6.68
C PRO A 201 -17.58 -11.95 -7.68
N ASP A 202 -17.03 -11.50 -8.81
CA ASP A 202 -16.55 -12.36 -9.89
C ASP A 202 -15.08 -12.79 -9.71
N VAL A 203 -14.39 -12.27 -8.69
CA VAL A 203 -13.00 -12.62 -8.43
C VAL A 203 -12.93 -14.04 -7.82
N PRO A 204 -12.10 -14.94 -8.40
CA PRO A 204 -11.90 -16.29 -7.87
C PRO A 204 -11.55 -16.27 -6.38
N GLU A 205 -12.07 -17.24 -5.64
CA GLU A 205 -11.75 -17.42 -4.21
C GLU A 205 -12.05 -16.20 -3.30
N GLY A 206 -12.90 -15.26 -3.74
CA GLY A 206 -13.23 -14.06 -2.95
C GLY A 206 -13.73 -14.36 -1.53
N GLY A 207 -14.47 -15.46 -1.33
CA GLY A 207 -14.91 -15.91 0.01
C GLY A 207 -13.77 -16.35 0.95
N MET A 208 -12.57 -16.63 0.43
CA MET A 208 -11.37 -16.84 1.25
C MET A 208 -10.81 -15.52 1.77
N VAL A 209 -10.89 -14.45 0.98
CA VAL A 209 -10.36 -13.12 1.32
C VAL A 209 -11.06 -12.56 2.55
N ASP A 210 -12.38 -12.73 2.67
CA ASP A 210 -13.14 -12.28 3.85
C ASP A 210 -12.71 -12.99 5.15
N ARG A 211 -12.51 -14.31 5.09
CA ARG A 211 -12.02 -15.10 6.23
C ARG A 211 -10.60 -14.71 6.62
N LEU A 212 -9.77 -14.46 5.61
CA LEU A 212 -8.40 -14.01 5.79
C LEU A 212 -8.36 -12.62 6.43
N ALA A 213 -9.19 -11.69 5.98
CA ALA A 213 -9.33 -10.35 6.57
C ALA A 213 -9.71 -10.41 8.05
N ALA A 214 -10.69 -11.26 8.40
CA ALA A 214 -11.14 -11.43 9.77
C ALA A 214 -10.04 -12.00 10.69
N THR A 215 -9.17 -12.85 10.15
CA THR A 215 -8.04 -13.45 10.87
C THR A 215 -6.90 -12.46 11.06
N LEU A 216 -6.52 -11.74 9.99
CA LEU A 216 -5.37 -10.84 10.00
C LEU A 216 -5.65 -9.51 10.71
N PHE A 217 -6.88 -8.99 10.63
CA PHE A 217 -7.27 -7.69 11.18
C PHE A 217 -8.49 -7.80 12.11
N PRO A 218 -8.40 -8.59 13.19
CA PRO A 218 -9.53 -8.79 14.09
C PRO A 218 -9.99 -7.45 14.70
N GLY A 219 -11.31 -7.25 14.74
CA GLY A 219 -11.93 -6.04 15.29
C GLY A 219 -11.90 -4.80 14.38
N GLN A 220 -11.30 -4.89 13.19
CA GLN A 220 -11.42 -3.83 12.20
C GLN A 220 -12.67 -4.06 11.33
N VAL A 221 -13.74 -3.29 11.58
CA VAL A 221 -15.01 -3.41 10.84
C VAL A 221 -14.84 -2.91 9.40
N ARG A 222 -15.43 -3.58 8.41
CA ARG A 222 -15.47 -3.08 7.02
C ARG A 222 -16.22 -1.75 7.03
N PRO A 223 -15.66 -0.65 6.47
CA PRO A 223 -16.43 0.59 6.34
C PRO A 223 -17.74 0.26 5.64
N ARG A 224 -18.87 0.73 6.16
CA ARG A 224 -20.15 0.60 5.44
C ARG A 224 -19.96 1.23 4.07
N PRO A 225 -20.37 0.58 2.96
CA PRO A 225 -20.34 1.22 1.66
C PRO A 225 -21.12 2.54 1.77
N VAL A 226 -20.50 3.65 1.38
CA VAL A 226 -21.19 4.93 1.27
C VAL A 226 -22.20 4.74 0.14
N ALA A 227 -23.49 4.77 0.49
CA ALA A 227 -24.57 4.69 -0.49
C ALA A 227 -24.37 5.82 -1.52
N GLY A 228 -23.91 5.47 -2.72
CA GLY A 228 -23.67 6.44 -3.79
C GLY A 228 -22.50 6.14 -4.74
N GLN A 229 -21.52 5.31 -4.36
CA GLN A 229 -20.46 4.87 -5.30
C GLN A 229 -20.86 3.57 -5.99
N GLY A 230 -21.99 3.61 -6.69
CA GLY A 230 -22.43 2.54 -7.58
C GLY A 230 -22.06 2.90 -9.02
N ARG A 231 -21.29 2.02 -9.65
CA ARG A 231 -21.08 1.88 -11.11
C ARG A 231 -20.32 3.01 -11.80
N ARG A 232 -19.07 2.70 -12.16
CA ARG A 232 -18.56 2.98 -13.51
C ARG A 232 -17.97 1.70 -14.06
#